data_AF-A0AAU6ZA32-F1
#
_entry.id   AF-A0AAU6ZA32-F1
#
_cell.length_a   1.000
_cell.length_b   1.000
_cell.length_c   1.000
_cell.angle_alpha   90.00
_cell.angle_beta   90.00
_cell.angle_gamma   90.00
#
_symmetry.space_group_name_H-M   'P 1'
#
loop_
_entity.id
_entity.type
_entity.pdbx_description
1 polymer ?
#
loop_
_entity_poly.entity_id
_entity_poly.type
_entity_poly.pdbx_seq_one_letter_code
_entity_poly.pdbx_strand_id
1 'polypeptide(L)'
;MSTATLERFTASSSSFEPADSRAIHLQFSSALEIHDGLDNAVAALIETAALEASCGILVTRHEPGQYSVALDQSVPFGKIYEDIAA
;
A
#
# COMPACT_ATOMS: atom_id res chain seq x y z
N MET A 1 -45.91 25.33 -10.69
CA MET A 1 -45.41 23.97 -10.41
C MET A 1 -43.92 23.97 -10.70
N SER A 2 -43.06 23.96 -9.68
CA SER A 2 -41.61 24.03 -9.83
C SER A 2 -40.99 22.77 -9.26
N THR A 3 -40.45 21.90 -10.12
CA THR A 3 -39.75 20.67 -9.71
C THR A 3 -38.25 20.93 -9.79
N ALA A 4 -37.58 20.87 -8.64
CA ALA A 4 -36.14 21.04 -8.48
C ALA A 4 -35.36 19.89 -9.14
N THR A 5 -34.36 20.24 -9.95
CA THR A 5 -33.33 19.31 -10.43
C THR A 5 -32.29 19.16 -9.32
N LEU A 6 -32.09 17.92 -8.87
CA LEU A 6 -31.13 17.58 -7.82
C LEU A 6 -29.84 17.13 -8.51
N GLU A 7 -28.86 18.04 -8.60
CA GLU A 7 -27.49 17.71 -8.99
C GLU A 7 -26.86 16.85 -7.90
N ARG A 8 -26.69 15.55 -8.17
CA ARG A 8 -25.81 14.71 -7.37
C ARG A 8 -24.38 15.04 -7.75
N PHE A 9 -23.77 15.93 -6.97
CA PHE A 9 -22.32 15.93 -6.80
C PHE A 9 -21.94 14.56 -6.23
N THR A 10 -21.42 13.67 -7.08
CA THR A 10 -20.73 12.47 -6.59
C THR A 10 -19.47 12.96 -5.91
N ALA A 11 -19.51 12.87 -4.59
CA ALA A 11 -18.44 13.15 -3.68
C ALA A 11 -17.12 12.56 -4.18
N SER A 12 -16.08 13.35 -4.01
CA SER A 12 -14.70 12.93 -3.83
C SER A 12 -14.64 11.50 -3.28
N SER A 13 -14.29 10.54 -4.12
CA SER A 13 -13.84 9.24 -3.65
C SER A 13 -12.37 9.37 -3.21
N SER A 14 -12.13 10.24 -2.23
CA SER A 14 -11.15 9.93 -1.20
C SER A 14 -11.80 8.80 -0.41
N SER A 15 -11.55 7.56 -0.87
CA SER A 15 -11.86 6.40 -0.07
C SER A 15 -11.13 6.58 1.25
N PHE A 16 -11.97 6.74 2.25
CA PHE A 16 -11.70 6.79 3.67
C PHE A 16 -10.62 5.78 4.06
N GLU A 17 -9.54 6.30 4.64
CA GLU A 17 -8.44 5.56 5.22
C GLU A 17 -8.90 4.43 6.15
N PRO A 18 -8.21 3.28 6.05
CA PRO A 18 -7.18 3.00 7.04
C PRO A 18 -5.82 2.84 6.34
N ALA A 19 -5.36 3.86 5.62
CA ALA A 19 -4.30 3.70 4.63
C ALA A 19 -2.88 3.71 5.24
N ASP A 20 -2.68 4.30 6.43
CA ASP A 20 -1.34 4.39 7.02
C ASP A 20 -0.83 3.12 7.74
N SER A 21 -1.72 2.18 8.13
CA SER A 21 -1.27 0.91 8.77
C SER A 21 -1.06 -0.25 7.80
N ARG A 22 -1.45 -0.06 6.54
CA ARG A 22 -1.33 -1.09 5.49
C ARG A 22 -0.24 -0.77 4.48
N ALA A 23 0.44 0.36 4.58
CA ALA A 23 1.52 0.76 3.69
C ALA A 23 2.64 1.42 4.49
N ILE A 24 3.88 1.04 4.19
CA ILE A 24 5.10 1.59 4.78
C ILE A 24 5.95 2.15 3.64
N HIS A 25 6.20 3.45 3.69
CA HIS A 25 7.10 4.13 2.76
C HIS A 25 8.51 4.17 3.34
N LEU A 26 9.48 3.73 2.55
CA LEU A 26 10.87 3.59 2.96
C LEU A 26 11.77 4.41 2.02
N GLN A 27 12.68 5.16 2.63
CA GLN A 27 13.75 5.88 1.94
C GLN A 27 15.10 5.42 2.47
N PHE A 28 15.95 4.97 1.55
CA PHE A 28 17.28 4.47 1.85
C PHE A 28 18.33 5.34 1.17
N SER A 29 19.39 5.64 1.91
CA SER A 29 20.54 6.38 1.38
C SER A 29 21.60 5.45 0.77
N SER A 30 21.60 4.16 1.15
CA SER A 30 22.57 3.16 0.68
C SER A 30 21.91 1.83 0.33
N ALA A 31 22.45 1.14 -0.69
CA ALA A 31 21.96 -0.17 -1.10
C ALA A 31 22.06 -1.26 -0.03
N LEU A 32 23.00 -1.12 0.91
CA LEU A 32 23.16 -2.03 2.06
C LEU A 32 21.98 -1.93 3.02
N GLU A 33 21.38 -0.75 3.17
CA GLU A 33 20.25 -0.52 4.08
C GLU A 33 18.92 -1.01 3.48
N ILE A 34 18.84 -1.06 2.13
CA ILE A 34 17.63 -1.47 1.42
C ILE A 34 17.21 -2.88 1.83
N HIS A 35 18.14 -3.84 1.84
CA HIS A 35 17.80 -5.23 2.11
C HIS A 35 17.24 -5.41 3.53
N ASP A 36 17.95 -4.89 4.54
CA ASP A 36 17.57 -5.03 5.94
C ASP A 36 16.28 -4.25 6.25
N GLY A 37 16.15 -3.04 5.71
CA GLY A 37 14.98 -2.21 5.92
C GLY A 37 13.72 -2.74 5.22
N LEU A 38 13.84 -3.32 4.01
CA LEU A 38 12.70 -3.99 3.38
C LEU A 38 12.30 -5.25 4.14
N ASP A 39 13.26 -6.07 4.57
CA ASP A 39 12.95 -7.29 5.33
C ASP A 39 12.19 -6.96 6.62
N ASN A 40 12.64 -5.93 7.34
CA ASN A 40 11.97 -5.44 8.55
C ASN A 40 10.55 -4.93 8.27
N ALA A 41 10.37 -4.10 7.23
CA ALA A 41 9.06 -3.56 6.87
C ALA A 41 8.10 -4.65 6.40
N VAL A 42 8.58 -5.62 5.63
CA VAL A 42 7.82 -6.79 5.21
C VAL A 42 7.41 -7.61 6.43
N ALA A 43 8.32 -7.88 7.37
CA ALA A 43 8.00 -8.63 8.59
C ALA A 43 6.87 -7.96 9.39
N ALA A 44 6.95 -6.64 9.60
CA ALA A 44 5.91 -5.87 10.28
C ALA A 44 4.55 -5.94 9.56
N LEU A 45 4.57 -5.90 8.22
CA LEU A 45 3.36 -6.04 7.42
C LEU A 45 2.83 -7.47 7.36
N ILE A 46 3.68 -8.50 7.46
CA ILE A 46 3.23 -9.90 7.58
C ILE A 46 2.44 -10.09 8.88
N GLU A 47 2.92 -9.55 10.00
CA GLU A 47 2.20 -9.63 11.28
C GLU A 47 0.83 -8.96 11.17
N THR A 48 0.76 -7.83 10.48
CA THR A 48 -0.50 -7.10 10.23
C THR A 48 -1.41 -7.87 9.26
N ALA A 49 -0.87 -8.43 8.18
CA ALA A 49 -1.61 -9.20 7.19
C ALA A 49 -2.14 -10.52 7.76
N ALA A 50 -1.42 -11.15 8.70
CA ALA A 50 -1.83 -12.39 9.35
C ALA A 50 -3.11 -12.21 10.19
N LEU A 51 -3.37 -11.00 10.70
CA LEU A 51 -4.61 -10.68 11.42
C LEU A 51 -5.84 -10.72 10.49
N GLU A 52 -5.69 -10.21 9.27
CA GLU A 52 -6.78 -10.11 8.29
C GLU A 52 -6.85 -11.34 7.35
N ALA A 53 -5.74 -12.06 7.20
CA ALA A 53 -5.54 -13.28 6.40
C ALA A 53 -6.15 -13.24 4.98
N SER A 54 -6.23 -12.06 4.37
CA SER A 54 -7.01 -11.85 3.14
C SER A 54 -6.22 -11.23 1.98
N CYS A 55 -5.04 -10.66 2.24
CA CYS A 55 -4.21 -10.00 1.24
C CYS A 55 -2.72 -10.35 1.40
N GLY A 56 -1.97 -10.22 0.31
CA GLY A 56 -0.52 -10.36 0.29
C GLY A 56 0.17 -9.00 0.39
N ILE A 57 1.48 -9.00 0.14
CA ILE A 57 2.32 -7.81 0.25
C ILE A 57 2.80 -7.42 -1.16
N LEU A 58 2.67 -6.15 -1.50
CA LEU A 58 3.20 -5.54 -2.70
C LEU A 58 4.33 -4.58 -2.33
N VAL A 59 5.50 -4.82 -2.89
CA VAL A 59 6.67 -3.95 -2.79
C VAL A 59 6.77 -3.17 -4.09
N THR A 60 6.53 -1.86 -4.04
CA THR A 60 6.68 -0.97 -5.19
C THR A 60 7.96 -0.17 -5.07
N ARG A 61 8.84 -0.30 -6.06
CA ARG A 61 10.02 0.56 -6.21
C ARG A 61 9.63 1.80 -7.02
N HIS A 62 9.80 2.98 -6.43
CA HIS A 62 9.49 4.25 -7.10
C HIS A 62 10.74 4.86 -7.75
N GLU A 63 11.76 5.11 -6.95
CA GLU A 63 13.01 5.72 -7.40
C GLU A 63 14.19 4.97 -6.77
N PRO A 64 15.44 5.21 -7.19
CA PRO A 64 16.60 4.65 -6.51
C PRO A 64 16.59 5.01 -5.01
N GLY A 65 16.41 4.00 -4.16
CA GLY A 65 16.32 4.18 -2.70
C GLY A 65 14.92 4.48 -2.16
N GLN A 66 13.91 4.66 -3.02
CA GLN A 66 12.52 4.87 -2.61
C GLN A 66 11.67 3.65 -2.90
N TYR A 67 11.13 3.07 -1.83
CA TYR A 67 10.30 1.88 -1.87
C TYR A 67 9.04 2.09 -1.05
N SER A 68 7.96 1.45 -1.46
CA SER A 68 6.72 1.37 -0.70
C SER A 68 6.36 -0.08 -0.54
N VAL A 69 6.07 -0.52 0.68
CA VAL A 69 5.63 -1.88 0.97
C VAL A 69 4.21 -1.77 1.49
N ALA A 70 3.24 -2.39 0.81
CA ALA A 70 1.84 -2.27 1.16
C ALA A 70 1.11 -3.61 1.11
N LEU A 71 0.06 -3.76 1.91
CA LEU A 71 -0.88 -4.86 1.78
C LEU A 71 -1.80 -4.60 0.60
N ASP A 72 -1.79 -5.51 -0.36
CA ASP A 72 -2.54 -5.36 -1.60
C ASP A 72 -3.41 -6.59 -1.88
N GLN A 73 -4.64 -6.34 -2.32
CA GLN A 73 -5.63 -7.39 -2.61
C GLN A 73 -5.36 -8.12 -3.92
N SER A 74 -4.56 -7.53 -4.81
CA SER A 74 -4.12 -8.16 -6.06
C SER A 74 -3.06 -9.22 -5.78
N VAL A 75 -2.38 -9.14 -4.63
CA VAL A 75 -1.42 -10.16 -4.18
C VAL A 75 -2.15 -11.17 -3.29
N PRO A 76 -2.11 -12.46 -3.61
CA PRO A 76 -2.73 -13.47 -2.76
C PRO A 76 -1.99 -13.58 -1.41
N PHE A 77 -2.72 -13.89 -0.34
CA PHE A 77 -2.15 -14.08 0.99
C PHE A 77 -0.98 -15.07 0.98
N GLY A 78 0.10 -14.73 1.69
CA GLY A 78 1.33 -15.51 1.73
C GLY A 78 2.23 -15.34 0.50
N LYS A 79 1.92 -14.40 -0.40
CA LYS A 79 2.81 -13.97 -1.47
C LYS A 79 3.28 -12.54 -1.26
N ILE A 80 4.48 -12.28 -1.78
CA ILE A 80 5.08 -10.96 -1.85
C ILE A 80 5.42 -10.72 -3.32
N TYR A 81 4.88 -9.66 -3.90
CA TYR A 81 5.17 -9.24 -5.28
C TYR A 81 6.00 -7.97 -5.28
N GLU A 82 6.87 -7.84 -6.27
CA GLU A 82 7.69 -6.65 -6.51
C GLU A 82 7.22 -5.98 -7.80
N ASP A 83 7.01 -4.67 -7.74
CA ASP A 83 6.60 -3.81 -8.86
C ASP A 83 7.55 -2.62 -8.99
N ILE A 84 7.62 -2.06 -10.19
CA ILE A 84 8.40 -0.85 -10.48
C ILE A 84 7.41 0.21 -10.98
N ALA A 85 7.25 1.29 -10.22
CA ALA A 85 6.45 2.42 -10.65
C ALA A 85 7.18 3.12 -11.80
N ALA A 86 6.68 2.91 -13.02
CA ALA A 86 7.22 3.43 -14.28
C ALA A 86 6.95 4.93 -14.49
#